data_AF-A0A7X6XAA2-F1
#
_entry.id   AF-A0A7X6XAA2-F1
#
_cell.length_a   1.000
_cell.length_b   1.000
_cell.length_c   1.000
_cell.angle_alpha   90.00
_cell.angle_beta   90.00
_cell.angle_gamma   90.00
#
_symmetry.space_group_name_H-M   'P 1'
#
loop_
_entity.id
_entity.type
_entity.pdbx_description
1 polymer ?
#
loop_
_entity_poly.entity_id
_entity_poly.type
_entity_poly.pdbx_seq_one_letter_code
_entity_poly.pdbx_strand_id
1 'polypeptide(L)'
;QSIIDSGIVSSSVASFNPNDSQTTYFSGHNPGIMSAYYRNLQVGSIVSVTDSQGNITEYRMIEVVKTDTGGKAVFSSLGISAAQLYYMGSGQESIAIQYCVNGNTDMRVWYGVKR
;
A
#
# COMPACT_ATOMS: atom_id res chain seq x y z
N GLN A 1 12.33 -0.70 -8.34
CA GLN A 1 13.09 -1.94 -8.03
C GLN A 1 14.33 -1.63 -7.21
N SER A 2 15.33 -0.92 -7.74
CA SER A 2 16.59 -0.61 -7.02
C SER A 2 16.46 0.06 -5.63
N ILE A 3 15.43 0.86 -5.40
CA ILE A 3 15.19 1.55 -4.12
C ILE A 3 14.69 0.59 -3.02
N ILE A 4 13.77 -0.31 -3.37
CA ILE A 4 13.21 -1.29 -2.43
C ILE A 4 14.18 -2.44 -2.17
N ASP A 5 15.01 -2.82 -3.15
CA ASP A 5 16.04 -3.88 -3.02
C ASP A 5 17.07 -3.56 -1.90
N SER A 6 17.12 -2.30 -1.43
CA SER A 6 17.96 -1.84 -0.32
C SER A 6 17.30 -1.94 1.07
N GLY A 7 16.11 -2.56 1.19
CA GLY A 7 15.39 -2.72 2.46
C GLY A 7 14.53 -1.50 2.85
N ILE A 8 14.26 -0.61 1.90
CA ILE A 8 13.50 0.63 2.11
C ILE A 8 12.04 0.41 1.67
N VAL A 9 11.10 1.11 2.31
CA VAL A 9 9.74 1.27 1.78
C VAL A 9 9.74 2.43 0.80
N SER A 10 9.41 2.19 -0.46
CA SER A 10 9.23 3.26 -1.45
C SER A 10 7.80 3.78 -1.36
N SER A 11 7.63 5.09 -1.29
CA SER A 11 6.37 5.74 -1.65
C SER A 11 6.34 6.02 -3.16
N SER A 12 5.17 5.96 -3.77
CA SER A 12 4.92 6.28 -5.19
C SER A 12 3.56 6.99 -5.30
N VAL A 13 3.26 7.55 -6.48
CA VAL A 13 2.14 8.49 -6.75
C VAL A 13 2.36 9.89 -6.22
N ALA A 14 2.74 10.03 -4.95
CA ALA A 14 3.17 11.28 -4.33
C ALA A 14 4.11 11.00 -3.14
N SER A 15 4.82 12.03 -2.66
CA SER A 15 5.36 12.00 -1.29
C SER A 15 4.20 11.89 -0.31
N PHE A 16 4.39 11.18 0.81
CA PHE A 16 3.33 11.07 1.81
C PHE A 16 2.86 12.46 2.26
N ASN A 17 1.58 12.75 2.04
CA ASN A 17 0.90 13.92 2.54
C ASN A 17 -0.50 13.49 2.99
N PRO A 18 -0.80 13.51 4.30
CA PRO A 18 -2.08 13.01 4.81
C PRO A 18 -3.26 13.97 4.58
N ASN A 19 -3.09 15.04 3.80
CA ASN A 19 -4.09 16.09 3.60
C ASN A 19 -4.18 16.56 2.14
N ASP A 20 -3.75 15.75 1.17
CA ASP A 20 -3.86 16.07 -0.26
C ASP A 20 -5.05 15.37 -0.95
N SER A 21 -5.83 14.58 -0.19
CA SER A 21 -6.94 13.79 -0.73
C SER A 21 -6.50 12.79 -1.79
N GLN A 22 -5.25 12.34 -1.74
CA GLN A 22 -4.69 11.34 -2.64
C GLN A 22 -4.32 10.06 -1.90
N THR A 23 -4.02 9.02 -2.68
CA THR A 23 -3.51 7.76 -2.13
C THR A 23 -1.99 7.83 -2.07
N THR A 24 -1.41 7.58 -0.90
CA THR A 24 0.02 7.30 -0.80
C THR A 24 0.27 5.81 -1.04
N TYR A 25 1.07 5.47 -2.05
CA TYR A 25 1.35 4.08 -2.40
C TYR A 25 2.68 3.61 -1.82
N PHE A 26 2.66 2.72 -0.84
CA PHE A 26 3.84 2.11 -0.24
C PHE A 26 4.16 0.75 -0.86
N SER A 27 5.43 0.51 -1.19
CA SER A 27 5.89 -0.79 -1.69
C SER A 27 7.22 -1.19 -1.07
N GLY A 28 7.44 -2.50 -0.92
CA GLY A 28 8.69 -3.03 -0.39
C GLY A 28 8.82 -4.54 -0.56
N HIS A 29 10.01 -5.08 -0.28
CA HIS A 29 10.26 -6.52 -0.39
C HIS A 29 9.72 -7.31 0.80
N ASN A 30 9.16 -8.47 0.47
CA ASN A 30 8.95 -9.58 1.39
C ASN A 30 9.53 -10.86 0.71
N PRO A 31 10.43 -11.61 1.38
CA PRO A 31 10.97 -11.35 2.72
C PRO A 31 11.81 -10.06 2.76
N GLY A 32 11.86 -9.41 3.92
CA GLY A 32 12.45 -8.07 4.10
C GLY A 32 11.58 -7.12 4.95
N ILE A 33 11.60 -5.83 4.61
CA ILE A 33 10.89 -4.76 5.35
C ILE A 33 9.37 -4.99 5.44
N MET A 34 8.79 -5.71 4.48
CA MET A 34 7.35 -6.02 4.46
C MET A 34 6.98 -7.32 5.18
N SER A 35 7.94 -8.05 5.78
CA SER A 35 7.66 -9.33 6.45
C SER A 35 6.71 -9.17 7.64
N ALA A 36 6.80 -8.06 8.37
CA ALA A 36 5.89 -7.78 9.48
C ALA A 36 4.47 -7.52 8.98
N TYR A 37 4.31 -6.79 7.88
CA TYR A 37 3.01 -6.57 7.25
C TYR A 37 2.42 -7.87 6.71
N TYR A 38 3.23 -8.70 6.03
CA TYR A 38 2.80 -10.02 5.56
C TYR A 38 2.23 -10.90 6.68
N ARG A 39 2.85 -10.89 7.88
CA ARG A 39 2.43 -11.73 9.01
C ARG A 39 1.25 -11.17 9.80
N ASN A 40 1.05 -9.86 9.83
CA ASN A 40 0.17 -9.20 10.80
C ASN A 40 -0.96 -8.37 10.19
N LEU A 41 -0.90 -8.02 8.89
CA LEU A 41 -2.01 -7.31 8.26
C LEU A 41 -3.22 -8.22 8.08
N GLN A 42 -4.35 -7.72 8.53
CA GLN A 42 -5.68 -8.26 8.31
C GLN A 42 -6.65 -7.11 8.08
N VAL A 43 -7.83 -7.40 7.52
CA VAL A 43 -8.89 -6.40 7.43
C VAL A 43 -9.24 -5.91 8.83
N GLY A 44 -9.29 -4.59 9.01
CA GLY A 44 -9.49 -3.92 10.28
C GLY A 44 -8.21 -3.52 11.02
N SER A 45 -7.03 -3.98 10.59
CA SER A 45 -5.75 -3.51 11.16
C SER A 45 -5.60 -2.00 11.00
N ILE A 46 -4.99 -1.35 12.00
CA ILE A 46 -4.59 0.06 11.93
C ILE A 46 -3.13 0.13 11.55
N VAL A 47 -2.82 0.94 10.54
CA VAL A 47 -1.47 1.30 10.12
C VAL A 47 -1.27 2.77 10.41
N SER A 48 -0.25 3.07 11.23
CA SER A 48 0.15 4.44 11.54
C SER A 48 1.32 4.85 10.65
N VAL A 49 1.22 6.03 10.03
CA VAL A 49 2.31 6.64 9.25
C VAL A 49 2.77 7.89 9.98
N THR A 50 4.06 7.97 10.28
CA THR A 50 4.70 9.13 10.90
C THR A 50 5.42 9.95 9.83
N ASP A 51 5.09 11.24 9.71
CA ASP A 51 5.76 12.14 8.77
C ASP A 51 7.13 12.64 9.30
N SER A 52 7.84 13.44 8.50
CA SER A 52 9.14 14.01 8.87
C SER A 52 9.09 15.01 10.03
N GLN A 53 7.91 15.52 10.37
CA GLN A 53 7.66 16.45 11.47
C GLN A 53 7.24 15.70 12.75
N GLY A 54 7.08 14.38 12.69
CA GLY A 54 6.67 13.54 13.81
C GLY A 54 5.15 13.40 13.96
N ASN A 55 4.34 13.94 13.04
CA ASN A 55 2.89 13.79 13.12
C ASN A 55 2.49 12.38 12.69
N ILE A 56 1.53 11.81 13.40
CA ILE A 56 1.02 10.46 13.14
C ILE A 56 -0.33 10.56 12.46
N THR A 57 -0.50 9.83 11.36
CA THR A 57 -1.81 9.60 10.73
C THR A 57 -2.12 8.11 10.72
N GLU A 58 -3.35 7.76 11.08
CA GLU A 58 -3.81 6.38 11.15
C GLU A 58 -4.71 6.02 9.96
N TYR A 59 -4.50 4.82 9.42
CA TYR A 59 -5.27 4.26 8.34
C TYR A 59 -5.82 2.89 8.74
N ARG A 60 -7.11 2.66 8.51
CA ARG A 60 -7.73 1.36 8.71
C ARG A 60 -7.68 0.58 7.40
N MET A 61 -7.05 -0.60 7.43
CA MET A 61 -7.02 -1.49 6.28
C MET A 61 -8.39 -2.11 6.07
N ILE A 62 -8.98 -1.95 4.88
CA ILE A 62 -10.35 -2.40 4.61
C ILE A 62 -10.43 -3.52 3.57
N GLU A 63 -9.43 -3.64 2.72
CA GLU A 63 -9.43 -4.63 1.64
C GLU A 63 -8.01 -5.04 1.25
N VAL A 64 -7.87 -6.27 0.76
CA VAL A 64 -6.66 -6.78 0.12
C VAL A 64 -7.04 -7.52 -1.16
N VAL A 65 -6.26 -7.29 -2.21
CA VAL A 65 -6.36 -8.07 -3.45
C VAL A 65 -5.08 -8.87 -3.68
N LYS A 66 -5.26 -10.07 -4.23
CA LYS A 66 -4.19 -10.88 -4.81
C LYS A 66 -4.10 -10.55 -6.29
N THR A 67 -2.94 -10.14 -6.77
CA THR A 67 -2.73 -9.78 -8.18
C THR A 67 -1.41 -10.33 -8.72
N ASP A 68 -1.31 -10.36 -10.05
CA ASP A 68 -0.08 -10.56 -10.80
C ASP A 68 0.68 -9.24 -10.99
N THR A 69 1.83 -9.29 -11.69
CA THR A 69 2.63 -8.11 -12.04
C THR A 69 1.91 -7.10 -12.94
N GLY A 70 0.82 -7.52 -13.59
CA GLY A 70 -0.03 -6.65 -14.39
C GLY A 70 -1.06 -5.86 -13.58
N GLY A 71 -1.21 -6.14 -12.28
CA GLY A 71 -2.08 -5.36 -11.38
C GLY A 71 -3.57 -5.45 -11.72
N LYS A 72 -4.02 -6.53 -12.38
CA LYS A 72 -5.39 -6.63 -12.94
C LYS A 72 -6.48 -6.87 -11.89
N ALA A 73 -6.13 -7.29 -10.68
CA ALA A 73 -7.14 -7.54 -9.65
C ALA A 73 -7.85 -6.24 -9.24
N VAL A 74 -9.17 -6.31 -9.07
CA VAL A 74 -10.03 -5.15 -8.76
C VAL A 74 -10.38 -5.13 -7.28
N PHE A 75 -10.24 -3.96 -6.67
CA PHE A 75 -10.76 -3.68 -5.33
C PHE A 75 -12.27 -3.50 -5.41
N SER A 76 -13.03 -4.36 -4.73
CA SER A 76 -14.48 -4.27 -4.67
C SER A 76 -14.97 -2.97 -4.03
N SER A 77 -14.23 -2.44 -3.05
CA SER A 77 -14.56 -1.18 -2.38
C SER A 77 -14.37 0.07 -3.25
N LEU A 78 -13.54 -0.03 -4.31
CA LEU A 78 -13.19 1.11 -5.16
C LEU A 78 -13.70 0.98 -6.60
N GLY A 79 -13.96 -0.25 -7.07
CA GLY A 79 -14.30 -0.52 -8.47
C GLY A 79 -13.15 -0.32 -9.45
N ILE A 80 -11.90 -0.18 -8.96
CA ILE A 80 -10.70 0.01 -9.78
C ILE A 80 -9.68 -1.10 -9.54
N SER A 81 -8.84 -1.36 -10.55
CA SER A 81 -7.75 -2.33 -10.47
C SER A 81 -6.59 -1.84 -9.59
N ALA A 82 -5.77 -2.76 -9.09
CA ALA A 82 -4.53 -2.44 -8.38
C ALA A 82 -3.57 -1.59 -9.22
N ALA A 83 -3.52 -1.83 -10.54
CA ALA A 83 -2.77 -0.99 -11.47
C ALA A 83 -3.35 0.44 -11.53
N GLN A 84 -4.67 0.60 -11.61
CA GLN A 84 -5.30 1.92 -11.59
C GLN A 84 -5.07 2.64 -10.27
N LEU A 85 -5.16 1.94 -9.13
CA LEU A 85 -4.83 2.50 -7.82
C LEU A 85 -3.36 2.97 -7.76
N TYR A 86 -2.44 2.24 -8.38
CA TYR A 86 -1.04 2.64 -8.50
C TYR A 86 -0.82 3.85 -9.41
N TYR A 87 -1.55 4.00 -10.51
CA TYR A 87 -1.33 5.12 -11.44
C TYR A 87 -2.10 6.40 -11.07
N MET A 88 -3.28 6.25 -10.49
CA MET A 88 -4.24 7.35 -10.30
C MET A 88 -4.61 7.58 -8.83
N GLY A 89 -4.31 6.62 -7.95
CA GLY A 89 -4.87 6.59 -6.61
C GLY A 89 -6.39 6.38 -6.59
N SER A 90 -6.98 6.51 -5.41
CA SER A 90 -8.43 6.33 -5.21
C SER A 90 -9.24 7.64 -5.23
N GLY A 91 -8.58 8.80 -5.35
CA GLY A 91 -9.24 10.11 -5.28
C GLY A 91 -9.73 10.49 -3.88
N GLN A 92 -9.22 9.81 -2.84
CA GLN A 92 -9.45 10.14 -1.44
C GLN A 92 -8.20 9.86 -0.61
N GLU A 93 -8.14 10.48 0.56
CA GLU A 93 -7.05 10.33 1.52
C GLU A 93 -6.94 8.88 2.02
N SER A 94 -5.88 8.19 1.59
CA SER A 94 -5.77 6.75 1.74
C SER A 94 -4.34 6.26 1.57
N ILE A 95 -4.12 4.99 1.92
CA ILE A 95 -2.86 4.31 1.65
C ILE A 95 -3.09 3.02 0.87
N ALA A 96 -2.11 2.68 0.05
CA ALA A 96 -1.97 1.36 -0.52
C ALA A 96 -0.64 0.74 -0.03
N ILE A 97 -0.63 -0.55 0.30
CA ILE A 97 0.59 -1.26 0.71
C ILE A 97 0.77 -2.49 -0.18
N GLN A 98 1.87 -2.53 -0.93
CA GLN A 98 2.20 -3.59 -1.87
C GLN A 98 3.45 -4.38 -1.45
N TYR A 99 3.33 -5.70 -1.48
CA TYR A 99 4.48 -6.60 -1.34
C TYR A 99 4.23 -7.97 -2.00
N CYS A 100 5.32 -8.65 -2.34
CA CYS A 100 5.31 -10.01 -2.87
C CYS A 100 5.12 -11.05 -1.74
N VAL A 101 4.43 -12.16 -2.00
CA VAL A 101 4.28 -13.27 -1.04
C VAL A 101 5.09 -14.50 -1.45
N ASN A 102 5.16 -14.81 -2.75
CA ASN A 102 5.90 -15.96 -3.28
C ASN A 102 6.66 -15.54 -4.56
N GLY A 103 7.80 -14.85 -4.40
CA GLY A 103 8.50 -14.25 -5.55
C GLY A 103 7.63 -13.24 -6.29
N ASN A 104 7.85 -13.05 -7.59
CA ASN A 104 7.19 -11.99 -8.37
C ASN A 104 5.79 -12.37 -8.91
N THR A 105 5.29 -13.57 -8.62
CA THR A 105 4.04 -14.10 -9.21
C THR A 105 2.83 -13.97 -8.30
N ASP A 106 3.03 -13.72 -7.00
CA ASP A 106 1.95 -13.50 -6.03
C ASP A 106 2.17 -12.18 -5.30
N MET A 107 1.41 -11.15 -5.71
CA MET A 107 1.47 -9.84 -5.11
C MET A 107 0.22 -9.57 -4.27
N ARG A 108 0.40 -9.02 -3.08
CA ARG A 108 -0.66 -8.48 -2.24
C ARG A 108 -0.64 -6.96 -2.37
N VAL A 109 -1.80 -6.39 -2.64
CA VAL A 109 -2.02 -4.94 -2.54
C VAL A 109 -3.14 -4.72 -1.55
N TRP A 110 -2.80 -4.07 -0.45
CA TRP A 110 -3.76 -3.66 0.56
C TRP A 110 -4.24 -2.26 0.30
N TYR A 111 -5.50 -1.99 0.64
CA TYR A 111 -6.09 -0.67 0.63
C TYR A 111 -6.58 -0.29 2.03
N GLY A 112 -6.23 0.92 2.46
CA GLY A 112 -6.63 1.47 3.75
C GLY A 112 -7.08 2.92 3.64
N VAL A 113 -8.08 3.29 4.44
CA VAL A 113 -8.68 4.62 4.47
C VAL A 113 -8.31 5.35 5.77
N LYS A 114 -8.14 6.67 5.71
CA LYS A 114 -7.81 7.48 6.89
C LYS A 114 -8.91 7.37 7.95
N ARG A 115 -8.50 7.27 9.21
CA ARG A 115 -9.40 7.24 10.38
C ARG A 115 -9.77 8.63 10.87
#